data_AF-A0A7C8ZBE8-F1
#
_entry.id   AF-A0A7C8ZBE8-F1
#
_cell.length_a   1.000
_cell.length_b   1.000
_cell.length_c   1.000
_cell.angle_alpha   90.00
_cell.angle_beta   90.00
_cell.angle_gamma   90.00
#
_symmetry.space_group_name_H-M   'P 1'
#
loop_
_entity.id
_entity.type
_entity.pdbx_description
1 polymer ?
#
loop_
_entity_poly.entity_id
_entity_poly.type
_entity_poly.pdbx_seq_one_letter_code
_entity_poly.pdbx_strand_id
1 'polypeptide(L)'
;SISLLRFSARGESAVSALILWNHFNLASYNRLRQLSGDPKPLRKMVFLCWTRPSPKHQKACLEKCGSFNYDSKHKGATAQAVSSLQKDKQLLEEGFFLNHARVLIGSGLETYEKGKDALQNWRHFQMNWTFVEPTTPVKTGVRFCVCVKEFFPWLMMPLQIAYVKESKSIGKVKTSFSFGSGTLQGHLLAGEERFSVELDDNDQVWYEILSFSKPAHFLSSIGYPYVQFRQKHFAKESTDAVLKHVSAN
;
A
#
# COMPACT_ATOMS: atom_id res chain seq x y z
N SER A 1 -28.52 32.54 6.70
CA SER A 1 -27.10 32.88 6.76
C SER A 1 -26.25 31.64 6.88
N ILE A 2 -25.65 31.20 5.77
CA ILE A 2 -24.71 30.07 5.73
C ILE A 2 -23.33 30.68 5.95
N SER A 3 -22.76 30.48 7.14
CA SER A 3 -21.40 30.89 7.47
C SER A 3 -20.41 29.98 6.75
N LEU A 4 -19.83 30.47 5.65
CA LEU A 4 -18.64 29.89 5.02
C LEU A 4 -17.47 29.96 6.01
N LEU A 5 -17.07 28.80 6.55
CA LEU A 5 -15.77 28.64 7.18
C LEU A 5 -14.69 28.76 6.09
N ARG A 6 -13.97 29.88 6.10
CA ARG A 6 -12.71 30.04 5.36
C ARG A 6 -11.68 29.10 5.98
N PHE A 7 -11.41 27.98 5.32
CA PHE A 7 -10.22 27.16 5.61
C PHE A 7 -8.98 27.93 5.14
N SER A 8 -8.11 28.27 6.08
CA SER A 8 -6.81 28.89 5.82
C SER A 8 -5.87 27.82 5.26
N ALA A 9 -5.47 27.97 4.00
CA ALA A 9 -4.53 27.09 3.32
C ALA A 9 -3.10 27.26 3.88
N ARG A 10 -2.80 26.57 4.99
CA ARG A 10 -1.43 26.23 5.38
C ARG A 10 -1.39 24.77 5.83
N GLY A 11 -1.20 23.86 4.86
CA GLY A 11 -0.81 22.47 5.11
C GLY A 11 -1.87 21.38 4.90
N GLU A 12 -3.12 21.72 4.59
CA GLU A 12 -4.17 20.71 4.34
C GLU A 12 -4.12 20.20 2.89
N SER A 13 -3.98 18.89 2.70
CA SER A 13 -4.25 18.29 1.39
C SER A 13 -5.77 18.23 1.16
N ALA A 14 -6.21 18.59 -0.05
CA ALA A 14 -7.63 18.51 -0.44
C ALA A 14 -8.25 17.14 -0.18
N VAL A 15 -7.42 16.08 -0.15
CA VAL A 15 -7.80 14.70 0.18
C VAL A 15 -8.18 14.54 1.65
N SER A 16 -7.41 15.14 2.57
CA SER A 16 -7.71 15.11 4.01
C SER A 16 -9.00 15.86 4.31
N ALA A 17 -9.19 17.03 3.68
CA ALA A 17 -10.43 17.80 3.78
C ALA A 17 -11.63 17.05 3.19
N LEU A 18 -11.46 16.35 2.05
CA LEU A 18 -12.52 15.52 1.46
C LEU A 18 -12.85 14.29 2.30
N ILE A 19 -11.86 13.62 2.92
CA ILE A 19 -12.09 12.49 3.83
C ILE A 19 -12.96 12.94 5.01
N LEU A 20 -12.64 14.10 5.60
CA LEU A 20 -13.41 14.68 6.70
C LEU A 20 -14.82 15.08 6.25
N TRP A 21 -14.98 15.81 5.14
CA TRP A 21 -16.29 16.19 4.61
C TRP A 21 -17.17 14.97 4.30
N ASN A 22 -16.63 13.98 3.58
CA ASN A 22 -17.40 12.81 3.17
C ASN A 22 -17.86 11.99 4.39
N HIS A 23 -17.09 11.92 5.47
CA HIS A 23 -17.50 11.26 6.72
C HIS A 23 -18.63 12.02 7.45
N PHE A 24 -18.56 13.35 7.56
CA PHE A 24 -19.62 14.17 8.17
C PHE A 24 -20.96 14.06 7.43
N ASN A 25 -20.90 14.01 6.09
CA ASN A 25 -22.09 13.78 5.27
C ASN A 25 -22.55 12.32 5.29
N LEU A 26 -21.65 11.33 5.34
CA LEU A 26 -22.05 9.92 5.49
C LEU A 26 -22.75 9.64 6.82
N ALA A 27 -22.29 10.24 7.92
CA ALA A 27 -22.92 10.06 9.24
C ALA A 27 -24.35 10.63 9.28
N SER A 28 -24.56 11.80 8.67
CA SER A 28 -25.86 12.47 8.55
C SER A 28 -26.78 11.73 7.57
N TYR A 29 -26.25 11.29 6.44
CA TYR A 29 -26.96 10.52 5.41
C TYR A 29 -27.37 9.13 5.89
N ASN A 30 -26.49 8.40 6.60
CA ASN A 30 -26.82 7.06 7.12
C ASN A 30 -27.89 7.14 8.24
N ARG A 31 -27.92 8.23 9.02
CA ARG A 31 -28.97 8.48 10.03
C ARG A 31 -30.33 8.76 9.38
N LEU A 32 -30.36 9.51 8.28
CA LEU A 32 -31.58 9.77 7.50
C LEU A 32 -32.07 8.53 6.71
N ARG A 33 -31.17 7.61 6.35
CA ARG A 33 -31.48 6.44 5.49
C ARG A 33 -31.82 5.17 6.25
N GLN A 34 -31.39 5.03 7.51
CA GLN A 34 -31.95 4.01 8.43
C GLN A 34 -33.48 4.17 8.59
N LEU A 35 -33.99 5.38 8.35
CA LEU A 35 -35.41 5.68 8.36
C LEU A 35 -36.13 5.35 7.04
N SER A 36 -35.41 5.04 5.94
CA SER A 36 -35.99 4.96 4.58
C SER A 36 -35.98 3.57 3.91
N GLY A 37 -35.43 2.53 4.53
CA GLY A 37 -35.65 1.12 4.12
C GLY A 37 -35.10 0.63 2.77
N ASP A 38 -34.32 1.41 2.02
CA ASP A 38 -33.89 1.05 0.65
C ASP A 38 -32.81 -0.08 0.56
N PRO A 39 -32.91 -1.02 -0.40
CA PRO A 39 -31.91 -2.06 -0.62
C PRO A 39 -30.64 -1.53 -1.33
N LYS A 40 -29.48 -2.10 -0.95
CA LYS A 40 -28.12 -1.55 -1.19
C LYS A 40 -27.60 -1.77 -2.63
N PRO A 41 -27.08 -0.74 -3.32
CA PRO A 41 -25.93 -0.92 -4.21
C PRO A 41 -24.65 -1.12 -3.37
N LEU A 42 -23.71 -1.97 -3.83
CA LEU A 42 -22.40 -2.21 -3.21
C LEU A 42 -21.61 -0.90 -3.12
N ARG A 43 -21.82 -0.14 -2.05
CA ARG A 43 -21.08 1.09 -1.76
C ARG A 43 -19.61 0.68 -1.54
N LYS A 44 -18.69 1.26 -2.31
CA LYS A 44 -17.24 1.09 -2.11
C LYS A 44 -16.90 1.57 -0.69
N MET A 45 -16.78 0.65 0.26
CA MET A 45 -16.54 0.96 1.68
C MET A 45 -15.11 1.44 1.88
N VAL A 46 -14.91 2.51 2.64
CA VAL A 46 -13.59 2.93 3.13
C VAL A 46 -13.55 2.68 4.64
N PHE A 47 -12.45 2.12 5.13
CA PHE A 47 -12.31 1.75 6.54
C PHE A 47 -11.53 2.82 7.30
N LEU A 48 -12.20 3.48 8.25
CA LEU A 48 -11.68 4.61 9.00
C LEU A 48 -11.65 4.29 10.50
N CYS A 49 -10.63 4.79 11.21
CA CYS A 49 -10.52 4.65 12.67
C CYS A 49 -10.01 5.95 13.31
N TRP A 50 -10.69 6.44 14.35
CA TRP A 50 -10.29 7.68 15.04
C TRP A 50 -9.02 7.51 15.88
N THR A 51 -8.75 6.30 16.33
CA THR A 51 -7.54 5.93 17.05
C THR A 51 -6.63 5.09 16.16
N ARG A 52 -5.40 4.85 16.61
CA ARG A 52 -4.53 3.86 15.96
C ARG A 52 -5.30 2.52 15.86
N PRO A 53 -5.42 1.91 14.67
CA PRO A 53 -6.17 0.66 14.51
C PRO A 53 -5.63 -0.46 15.39
N SER A 54 -6.51 -1.11 16.14
CA SER A 54 -6.19 -2.32 16.90
C SER A 54 -6.28 -3.56 16.02
N PRO A 55 -5.74 -4.72 16.43
CA PRO A 55 -5.95 -5.98 15.71
C PRO A 55 -7.42 -6.31 15.48
N LYS A 56 -8.31 -5.94 16.41
CA LYS A 56 -9.77 -6.10 16.25
C LYS A 56 -10.34 -5.25 15.12
N HIS A 57 -9.89 -4.00 14.98
CA HIS A 57 -10.31 -3.12 13.88
C HIS A 57 -9.84 -3.66 12.52
N GLN A 58 -8.59 -4.12 12.46
CA GLN A 58 -8.02 -4.71 11.24
C GLN A 58 -8.76 -6.00 10.85
N LYS A 59 -9.03 -6.90 11.82
CA LYS A 59 -9.84 -8.11 11.58
C LYS A 59 -11.22 -7.79 11.01
N ALA A 60 -11.92 -6.82 11.59
CA ALA A 60 -13.23 -6.39 11.09
C ALA A 60 -13.17 -5.76 9.69
N CYS A 61 -12.06 -5.10 9.33
CA CYS A 61 -11.80 -4.63 7.97
C CYS A 61 -11.65 -5.80 7.00
N LEU A 62 -10.83 -6.80 7.36
CA LEU A 62 -10.54 -7.97 6.54
C LEU A 62 -11.75 -8.90 6.33
N GLU A 63 -12.62 -9.04 7.33
CA GLU A 63 -13.87 -9.81 7.20
C GLU A 63 -14.87 -9.16 6.24
N LYS A 64 -14.80 -7.84 6.07
CA LYS A 64 -15.69 -7.06 5.21
C LYS A 64 -15.10 -6.80 3.82
N CYS A 65 -13.78 -6.95 3.65
CA CYS A 65 -13.13 -6.79 2.37
C CYS A 65 -13.41 -8.01 1.47
N GLY A 66 -13.65 -7.76 0.18
CA GLY A 66 -13.92 -8.83 -0.78
C GLY A 66 -12.65 -9.44 -1.38
N SER A 67 -12.70 -9.78 -2.66
CA SER A 67 -11.58 -10.20 -3.49
C SER A 67 -10.68 -9.03 -3.93
N PHE A 68 -9.72 -9.31 -4.82
CA PHE A 68 -8.91 -8.28 -5.48
C PHE A 68 -9.79 -7.29 -6.24
N ASN A 69 -9.48 -6.00 -6.16
CA ASN A 69 -10.24 -4.92 -6.80
C ASN A 69 -9.64 -4.46 -8.15
N TYR A 70 -8.77 -5.28 -8.73
CA TYR A 70 -8.17 -5.10 -10.06
C TYR A 70 -8.33 -6.40 -10.88
N ASP A 71 -8.17 -6.31 -12.20
CA ASP A 71 -8.38 -7.44 -13.11
C ASP A 71 -7.41 -8.59 -12.79
N SER A 72 -7.95 -9.81 -12.73
CA SER A 72 -7.21 -11.04 -12.45
C SER A 72 -6.02 -11.27 -13.38
N LYS A 73 -6.05 -10.76 -14.61
CA LYS A 73 -4.93 -10.88 -15.57
C LYS A 73 -3.66 -10.16 -15.11
N HIS A 74 -3.81 -9.12 -14.28
CA HIS A 74 -2.69 -8.33 -13.74
C HIS A 74 -2.16 -8.91 -12.42
N LYS A 75 -2.79 -9.95 -11.88
CA LYS A 75 -2.38 -10.56 -10.62
C LYS A 75 -1.01 -11.24 -10.77
N GLY A 76 -0.06 -10.81 -9.97
CA GLY A 76 1.33 -11.25 -10.04
C GLY A 76 2.16 -10.57 -11.13
N ALA A 77 1.63 -9.55 -11.81
CA ALA A 77 2.38 -8.83 -12.84
C ALA A 77 3.65 -8.19 -12.28
N THR A 78 3.63 -7.70 -11.02
CA THR A 78 4.82 -7.12 -10.37
C THR A 78 5.95 -8.12 -10.11
N ALA A 79 5.71 -9.42 -10.33
CA ALA A 79 6.72 -10.47 -10.23
C ALA A 79 7.66 -10.53 -11.44
N GLN A 80 7.38 -9.75 -12.49
CA GLN A 80 8.25 -9.55 -13.65
C GLN A 80 9.21 -8.37 -13.40
N ALA A 81 10.21 -8.21 -14.27
CA ALA A 81 11.14 -7.08 -14.20
C ALA A 81 10.43 -5.75 -14.50
N VAL A 82 10.94 -4.65 -13.94
CA VAL A 82 10.40 -3.30 -14.16
C VAL A 82 10.30 -2.93 -15.65
N SER A 83 11.28 -3.34 -16.46
CA SER A 83 11.31 -3.08 -17.90
C SER A 83 10.17 -3.77 -18.66
N SER A 84 9.67 -4.90 -18.16
CA SER A 84 8.49 -5.57 -18.71
C SER A 84 7.23 -4.77 -18.40
N LEU A 85 7.04 -4.33 -17.14
CA LEU A 85 5.87 -3.53 -16.74
C LEU A 85 5.83 -2.16 -17.44
N GLN A 86 6.99 -1.52 -17.64
CA GLN A 86 7.07 -0.24 -18.36
C GLN A 86 6.64 -0.35 -19.83
N LYS A 87 6.82 -1.53 -20.44
CA LYS A 87 6.44 -1.80 -21.83
C LYS A 87 5.04 -2.41 -21.96
N ASP A 88 4.38 -2.68 -20.84
CA ASP A 88 3.04 -3.26 -20.83
C ASP A 88 2.02 -2.21 -21.27
N LYS A 89 1.65 -2.29 -22.56
CA LYS A 89 0.64 -1.41 -23.16
C LYS A 89 -0.71 -1.53 -22.47
N GLN A 90 -1.06 -2.71 -21.95
CA GLN A 90 -2.35 -2.93 -21.33
C GLN A 90 -2.47 -2.18 -20.00
N LEU A 91 -1.41 -2.17 -19.18
CA LEU A 91 -1.39 -1.38 -17.95
C LEU A 91 -1.51 0.13 -18.25
N LEU A 92 -0.85 0.61 -19.30
CA LEU A 92 -0.91 2.01 -19.72
C LEU A 92 -2.29 2.40 -20.24
N GLU A 93 -2.88 1.60 -21.13
CA GLU A 93 -4.21 1.83 -21.71
C GLU A 93 -5.32 1.78 -20.64
N GLU A 94 -5.14 0.97 -19.59
CA GLU A 94 -6.08 0.88 -18.46
C GLU A 94 -5.90 1.97 -17.39
N GLY A 95 -4.96 2.91 -17.61
CA GLY A 95 -4.74 4.08 -16.77
C GLY A 95 -3.98 3.82 -15.47
N PHE A 96 -3.19 2.74 -15.40
CA PHE A 96 -2.35 2.48 -14.23
C PHE A 96 -1.12 3.40 -14.20
N PHE A 97 -0.84 3.94 -13.03
CA PHE A 97 0.41 4.62 -12.72
C PHE A 97 1.42 3.62 -12.19
N LEU A 98 2.61 3.61 -12.80
CA LEU A 98 3.76 2.82 -12.38
C LEU A 98 4.63 3.64 -11.42
N ASN A 99 4.88 3.10 -10.23
CA ASN A 99 5.81 3.61 -9.25
C ASN A 99 6.98 2.65 -9.09
N HIS A 100 8.21 3.18 -9.14
CA HIS A 100 9.42 2.38 -9.03
C HIS A 100 10.47 3.12 -8.23
N ALA A 101 11.05 2.43 -7.25
CA ALA A 101 12.21 2.88 -6.51
C ALA A 101 13.16 1.70 -6.33
N ARG A 102 14.43 1.89 -6.62
CA ARG A 102 15.48 0.90 -6.40
C ARG A 102 16.70 1.58 -5.81
N VAL A 103 17.19 1.08 -4.68
CA VAL A 103 18.29 1.70 -3.93
C VAL A 103 19.26 0.63 -3.45
N LEU A 104 20.56 0.95 -3.54
CA LEU A 104 21.64 0.14 -3.00
C LEU A 104 21.62 0.27 -1.46
N ILE A 105 21.47 -0.86 -0.77
CA ILE A 105 21.38 -0.91 0.70
C ILE A 105 22.62 -1.48 1.37
N GLY A 106 23.59 -1.96 0.59
CA GLY A 106 24.91 -2.40 1.06
C GLY A 106 25.46 -3.51 0.17
N SER A 107 26.30 -4.36 0.74
CA SER A 107 26.94 -5.48 0.03
C SER A 107 26.99 -6.75 0.87
N GLY A 108 27.15 -7.90 0.22
CA GLY A 108 27.34 -9.18 0.88
C GLY A 108 26.06 -9.87 1.35
N LEU A 109 26.20 -11.17 1.63
CA LEU A 109 25.12 -12.04 2.09
C LEU A 109 24.52 -11.59 3.43
N GLU A 110 25.33 -11.03 4.34
CA GLU A 110 24.83 -10.54 5.64
C GLU A 110 23.81 -9.40 5.44
N THR A 111 24.14 -8.41 4.60
CA THR A 111 23.22 -7.32 4.26
C THR A 111 21.96 -7.85 3.58
N TYR A 112 22.10 -8.86 2.70
CA TYR A 112 20.96 -9.51 2.06
C TYR A 112 20.01 -10.16 3.09
N GLU A 113 20.55 -10.94 4.04
CA GLU A 113 19.72 -11.60 5.06
C GLU A 113 19.08 -10.56 6.01
N LYS A 114 19.79 -9.49 6.38
CA LYS A 114 19.21 -8.34 7.11
C LYS A 114 18.10 -7.66 6.33
N GLY A 115 18.28 -7.46 5.01
CA GLY A 115 17.26 -6.89 4.13
C GLY A 115 16.03 -7.79 4.00
N LYS A 116 16.24 -9.11 3.88
CA LYS A 116 15.16 -10.10 3.85
C LYS A 116 14.37 -10.11 5.16
N ASP A 117 15.07 -10.10 6.29
CA ASP A 117 14.48 -9.96 7.63
C ASP A 117 13.65 -8.68 7.76
N ALA A 118 14.15 -7.55 7.23
CA ALA A 118 13.42 -6.28 7.21
C ALA A 118 12.08 -6.39 6.47
N LEU A 119 12.03 -7.14 5.37
CA LEU A 119 10.81 -7.38 4.60
C LEU A 119 9.86 -8.33 5.33
N GLN A 120 10.36 -9.43 5.88
CA GLN A 120 9.55 -10.43 6.60
C GLN A 120 8.94 -9.87 7.90
N ASN A 121 9.59 -8.90 8.53
CA ASN A 121 9.12 -8.25 9.76
C ASN A 121 8.50 -6.85 9.52
N TRP A 122 8.15 -6.53 8.27
CA TRP A 122 7.46 -5.29 7.91
C TRP A 122 8.18 -3.98 8.28
N ARG A 123 9.52 -3.99 8.43
CA ARG A 123 10.30 -2.79 8.80
C ARG A 123 10.10 -1.63 7.83
N HIS A 124 9.97 -1.95 6.55
CA HIS A 124 9.67 -1.02 5.45
C HIS A 124 8.29 -0.34 5.54
N PHE A 125 7.44 -0.75 6.50
CA PHE A 125 6.19 -0.09 6.88
C PHE A 125 6.21 0.45 8.31
N GLN A 126 7.24 0.25 9.13
CA GLN A 126 7.25 0.66 10.55
C GLN A 126 7.61 2.13 10.74
N MET A 127 6.72 3.01 10.29
CA MET A 127 6.85 4.46 10.42
C MET A 127 5.83 5.01 11.45
N ASN A 128 6.00 6.27 11.86
CA ASN A 128 5.05 6.90 12.79
C ASN A 128 3.64 7.05 12.18
N TRP A 129 3.56 7.12 10.84
CA TRP A 129 2.35 7.40 10.09
C TRP A 129 1.82 6.19 9.30
N THR A 130 2.52 5.06 9.26
CA THR A 130 2.01 3.84 8.63
C THR A 130 2.53 2.62 9.36
N PHE A 131 1.79 1.51 9.33
CA PHE A 131 2.24 0.22 9.84
C PHE A 131 1.43 -0.95 9.29
N VAL A 132 2.03 -2.14 9.37
CA VAL A 132 1.37 -3.44 9.28
C VAL A 132 1.52 -4.13 10.63
N GLU A 133 0.52 -4.95 11.01
CA GLU A 133 0.58 -5.73 12.25
C GLU A 133 1.83 -6.65 12.23
N PRO A 134 2.79 -6.51 13.17
CA PRO A 134 4.09 -7.20 13.11
C PRO A 134 4.00 -8.72 13.06
N THR A 135 2.95 -9.31 13.62
CA THR A 135 2.74 -10.76 13.61
C THR A 135 2.16 -11.28 12.30
N THR A 136 1.93 -10.42 11.30
CA THR A 136 1.39 -10.82 9.99
C THR A 136 2.43 -11.60 9.21
N PRO A 137 2.20 -12.88 8.86
CA PRO A 137 3.16 -13.66 8.11
C PRO A 137 3.22 -13.22 6.64
N VAL A 138 4.44 -13.09 6.09
CA VAL A 138 4.65 -12.86 4.65
C VAL A 138 4.51 -14.20 3.91
N LYS A 139 3.27 -14.60 3.61
CA LYS A 139 2.93 -15.84 2.91
C LYS A 139 1.79 -15.60 1.91
N THR A 140 1.86 -16.26 0.75
CA THR A 140 0.81 -16.19 -0.28
C THR A 140 -0.57 -16.51 0.30
N GLY A 141 -1.55 -15.68 -0.06
CA GLY A 141 -2.93 -15.79 0.40
C GLY A 141 -3.23 -15.08 1.72
N VAL A 142 -2.21 -14.67 2.48
CA VAL A 142 -2.41 -13.93 3.73
C VAL A 142 -2.99 -12.55 3.41
N ARG A 143 -4.08 -12.22 4.10
CA ARG A 143 -4.73 -10.91 4.05
C ARG A 143 -4.27 -10.06 5.22
N PHE A 144 -4.06 -8.77 4.98
CA PHE A 144 -3.58 -7.83 5.98
C PHE A 144 -4.05 -6.40 5.68
N CYS A 145 -3.87 -5.51 6.65
CA CYS A 145 -4.14 -4.09 6.48
C CYS A 145 -2.84 -3.30 6.57
N VAL A 146 -2.62 -2.41 5.61
CA VAL A 146 -1.73 -1.27 5.82
C VAL A 146 -2.56 -0.18 6.51
N CYS A 147 -2.16 0.20 7.72
CA CYS A 147 -2.82 1.21 8.51
C CYS A 147 -2.08 2.54 8.36
N VAL A 148 -2.71 3.54 7.76
CA VAL A 148 -2.09 4.83 7.44
C VAL A 148 -2.74 5.95 8.24
N LYS A 149 -1.93 6.73 8.94
CA LYS A 149 -2.30 7.99 9.56
C LYS A 149 -2.10 9.11 8.55
N GLU A 150 -3.21 9.55 7.98
CA GLU A 150 -3.29 10.88 7.40
C GLU A 150 -3.63 11.90 8.50
N PHE A 151 -3.93 13.16 8.15
CA PHE A 151 -4.14 14.23 9.12
C PHE A 151 -5.12 13.81 10.23
N PHE A 152 -6.35 13.38 9.89
CA PHE A 152 -7.29 12.59 10.72
C PHE A 152 -8.47 12.13 9.80
N PRO A 153 -9.09 10.94 9.97
CA PRO A 153 -8.78 9.78 10.82
C PRO A 153 -7.77 8.79 10.18
N TRP A 154 -7.42 7.70 10.88
CA TRP A 154 -6.62 6.59 10.32
C TRP A 154 -7.39 5.85 9.23
N LEU A 155 -6.69 5.47 8.16
CA LEU A 155 -7.14 4.63 7.07
C LEU A 155 -6.65 3.20 7.26
N MET A 156 -7.53 2.22 7.09
CA MET A 156 -7.15 0.81 6.95
C MET A 156 -7.32 0.40 5.50
N MET A 157 -6.22 0.04 4.86
CA MET A 157 -6.19 -0.35 3.45
C MET A 157 -5.99 -1.87 3.38
N PRO A 158 -7.00 -2.65 2.96
CA PRO A 158 -6.91 -4.10 2.92
C PRO A 158 -6.15 -4.58 1.67
N LEU A 159 -5.19 -5.49 1.88
CA LEU A 159 -4.41 -6.15 0.84
C LEU A 159 -4.36 -7.66 1.07
N GLN A 160 -3.92 -8.39 0.05
CA GLN A 160 -3.59 -9.80 0.13
C GLN A 160 -2.25 -10.06 -0.57
N ILE A 161 -1.40 -10.87 0.05
CA ILE A 161 -0.14 -11.32 -0.57
C ILE A 161 -0.49 -12.22 -1.76
N ALA A 162 -0.24 -11.74 -2.97
CA ALA A 162 -0.55 -12.41 -4.22
C ALA A 162 0.47 -13.51 -4.53
N TYR A 163 1.75 -13.30 -4.20
CA TYR A 163 2.82 -14.27 -4.35
C TYR A 163 3.99 -13.96 -3.39
N VAL A 164 4.80 -14.98 -3.12
CA VAL A 164 6.14 -14.85 -2.52
C VAL A 164 7.09 -15.61 -3.44
N LYS A 165 8.22 -15.01 -3.79
CA LYS A 165 9.28 -15.61 -4.61
C LYS A 165 10.59 -15.51 -3.87
N GLU A 166 11.27 -16.64 -3.77
CA GLU A 166 12.64 -16.73 -3.27
C GLU A 166 13.46 -17.51 -4.30
N SER A 167 14.60 -16.95 -4.70
CA SER A 167 15.55 -17.59 -5.60
C SER A 167 16.88 -17.68 -4.89
N LYS A 168 17.47 -18.88 -4.86
CA LYS A 168 18.83 -19.12 -4.42
C LYS A 168 19.56 -19.85 -5.54
N SER A 169 20.49 -19.18 -6.23
CA SER A 169 21.36 -19.87 -7.18
C SER A 169 22.48 -20.58 -6.42
N ILE A 170 22.80 -21.81 -6.81
CA ILE A 170 24.01 -22.51 -6.35
C ILE A 170 25.14 -22.06 -7.29
N GLY A 171 26.00 -21.14 -6.84
CA GLY A 171 27.09 -20.60 -7.66
C GLY A 171 27.28 -19.09 -7.48
N LYS A 172 27.49 -18.35 -8.59
CA LYS A 172 27.58 -16.87 -8.60
C LYS A 172 26.26 -16.25 -8.11
N VAL A 173 26.18 -16.11 -6.79
CA VAL A 173 25.65 -15.04 -5.91
C VAL A 173 24.36 -14.31 -6.27
N LYS A 174 23.57 -14.75 -7.26
CA LYS A 174 22.20 -14.22 -7.44
C LYS A 174 21.23 -14.88 -6.47
N THR A 175 20.96 -14.21 -5.35
CA THR A 175 19.87 -14.56 -4.42
C THR A 175 18.89 -13.42 -4.30
N SER A 176 17.60 -13.73 -4.29
CA SER A 176 16.56 -12.72 -4.16
C SER A 176 15.38 -13.22 -3.35
N PHE A 177 14.77 -12.30 -2.62
CA PHE A 177 13.50 -12.50 -1.94
C PHE A 177 12.55 -11.37 -2.33
N SER A 178 11.32 -11.73 -2.67
CA SER A 178 10.28 -10.75 -2.99
C SER A 178 8.89 -11.26 -2.64
N PHE A 179 7.98 -10.34 -2.38
CA PHE A 179 6.55 -10.63 -2.32
C PHE A 179 5.77 -9.50 -2.97
N GLY A 180 4.67 -9.86 -3.62
CA GLY A 180 3.72 -8.91 -4.20
C GLY A 180 2.41 -8.93 -3.42
N SER A 181 1.87 -7.76 -3.12
CA SER A 181 0.59 -7.59 -2.43
C SER A 181 -0.40 -6.87 -3.33
N GLY A 182 -1.54 -7.49 -3.57
CA GLY A 182 -2.64 -6.92 -4.34
C GLY A 182 -3.66 -6.24 -3.44
N THR A 183 -4.24 -5.15 -3.90
CA THR A 183 -5.30 -4.42 -3.19
C THR A 183 -6.63 -5.17 -3.23
N LEU A 184 -7.36 -5.16 -2.11
CA LEU A 184 -8.70 -5.77 -1.99
C LEU A 184 -9.81 -4.72 -2.08
N GLN A 185 -11.07 -5.15 -2.26
CA GLN A 185 -12.19 -4.19 -2.17
C GLN A 185 -12.21 -3.48 -0.81
N GLY A 186 -12.30 -2.16 -0.89
CA GLY A 186 -12.23 -1.24 0.24
C GLY A 186 -10.88 -0.56 0.41
N HIS A 187 -9.89 -0.93 -0.40
CA HIS A 187 -8.70 -0.10 -0.65
C HIS A 187 -9.07 1.12 -1.49
N LEU A 188 -8.41 2.25 -1.24
CA LEU A 188 -8.57 3.48 -2.03
C LEU A 188 -8.03 3.35 -3.46
N LEU A 189 -7.19 2.35 -3.73
CA LEU A 189 -6.47 2.13 -4.97
C LEU A 189 -6.73 0.70 -5.44
N ALA A 190 -6.63 0.50 -6.75
CA ALA A 190 -6.63 -0.80 -7.40
C ALA A 190 -5.26 -1.02 -8.01
N GLY A 191 -4.58 -2.11 -7.64
CA GLY A 191 -3.22 -2.38 -8.10
C GLY A 191 -2.49 -3.45 -7.30
N GLU A 192 -1.20 -3.58 -7.59
CA GLU A 192 -0.30 -4.51 -6.92
C GLU A 192 1.04 -3.84 -6.64
N GLU A 193 1.66 -4.18 -5.50
CA GLU A 193 2.95 -3.66 -5.07
C GLU A 193 3.88 -4.79 -4.65
N ARG A 194 5.08 -4.80 -5.23
CA ARG A 194 6.18 -5.69 -4.86
C ARG A 194 7.19 -4.95 -4.00
N PHE A 195 7.64 -5.65 -2.96
CA PHE A 195 8.86 -5.35 -2.23
C PHE A 195 9.87 -6.47 -2.47
N SER A 196 11.13 -6.13 -2.70
CA SER A 196 12.17 -7.14 -2.90
C SER A 196 13.54 -6.71 -2.42
N VAL A 197 14.34 -7.71 -2.03
CA VAL A 197 15.78 -7.60 -1.82
C VAL A 197 16.50 -8.55 -2.78
N GLU A 198 17.53 -8.07 -3.46
CA GLU A 198 18.34 -8.85 -4.40
C GLU A 198 19.82 -8.61 -4.10
N LEU A 199 20.58 -9.69 -3.93
CA LEU A 199 22.04 -9.68 -3.99
C LEU A 199 22.43 -10.01 -5.45
N ASP A 200 23.17 -9.11 -6.07
CA ASP A 200 23.59 -9.25 -7.47
C ASP A 200 24.99 -9.86 -7.62
N ASP A 201 25.41 -10.03 -8.88
CA ASP A 201 26.69 -10.65 -9.22
C ASP A 201 27.93 -9.80 -8.84
N ASN A 202 27.73 -8.53 -8.48
CA ASN A 202 28.77 -7.61 -8.01
C ASN A 202 28.82 -7.51 -6.47
N ASP A 203 28.18 -8.46 -5.78
CA ASP A 203 28.02 -8.48 -4.32
C ASP A 203 27.22 -7.29 -3.77
N GLN A 204 26.44 -6.60 -4.61
CA GLN A 204 25.62 -5.45 -4.22
C GLN A 204 24.22 -5.89 -3.83
N VAL A 205 23.72 -5.37 -2.71
CA VAL A 205 22.38 -5.65 -2.21
C VAL A 205 21.45 -4.48 -2.53
N TRP A 206 20.39 -4.76 -3.28
CA TRP A 206 19.41 -3.79 -3.72
C TRP A 206 18.06 -4.02 -3.03
N TYR A 207 17.48 -2.95 -2.49
CA TYR A 207 16.07 -2.90 -2.12
C TYR A 207 15.27 -2.28 -3.27
N GLU A 208 14.15 -2.88 -3.62
CA GLU A 208 13.30 -2.40 -4.71
C GLU A 208 11.81 -2.45 -4.35
N ILE A 209 11.13 -1.36 -4.70
CA ILE A 209 9.67 -1.20 -4.65
C ILE A 209 9.20 -1.03 -6.09
N LEU A 210 8.24 -1.86 -6.50
CA LEU A 210 7.62 -1.78 -7.82
C LEU A 210 6.11 -1.93 -7.67
N SER A 211 5.36 -0.91 -8.04
CA SER A 211 3.90 -0.97 -8.01
C SER A 211 3.26 -0.40 -9.25
N PHE A 212 2.09 -0.94 -9.61
CA PHE A 212 1.16 -0.30 -10.52
C PHE A 212 -0.15 -0.07 -9.78
N SER A 213 -0.76 1.10 -9.96
CA SER A 213 -2.03 1.40 -9.28
C SER A 213 -2.85 2.46 -10.00
N LYS A 214 -4.16 2.44 -9.78
CA LYS A 214 -5.08 3.50 -10.21
C LYS A 214 -6.13 3.78 -9.14
N PRO A 215 -6.79 4.95 -9.18
CA PRO A 215 -7.88 5.28 -8.26
C PRO A 215 -8.99 4.22 -8.28
N ALA A 216 -9.32 3.66 -7.10
CA ALA A 216 -10.46 2.75 -6.96
C ALA A 216 -11.66 3.42 -6.27
N HIS A 217 -11.44 4.57 -5.62
CA HIS A 217 -12.43 5.29 -4.85
C HIS A 217 -12.48 6.78 -5.22
N PHE A 218 -13.64 7.41 -5.11
CA PHE A 218 -13.83 8.84 -5.44
C PHE A 218 -12.81 9.77 -4.76
N LEU A 219 -12.48 9.49 -3.49
CA LEU A 219 -11.46 10.22 -2.73
C LEU A 219 -10.07 10.16 -3.40
N SER A 220 -9.68 8.98 -3.89
CA SER A 220 -8.41 8.81 -4.62
C SER A 220 -8.45 9.43 -6.01
N SER A 221 -9.63 9.54 -6.64
CA SER A 221 -9.78 10.15 -7.97
C SER A 221 -9.59 11.66 -7.91
N ILE A 222 -10.24 12.34 -6.95
CA ILE A 222 -10.07 13.79 -6.76
C ILE A 222 -8.66 14.11 -6.25
N GLY A 223 -8.12 13.22 -5.43
CA GLY A 223 -6.81 13.38 -4.81
C GLY A 223 -5.64 12.82 -5.60
N TYR A 224 -5.81 12.42 -6.86
CA TYR A 224 -4.84 11.51 -7.49
C TYR A 224 -3.39 12.03 -7.53
N PRO A 225 -3.13 13.31 -7.87
CA PRO A 225 -1.76 13.85 -7.79
C PRO A 225 -1.17 13.79 -6.37
N TYR A 226 -1.98 14.04 -5.33
CA TYR A 226 -1.56 13.88 -3.94
C TYR A 226 -1.25 12.42 -3.62
N VAL A 227 -2.08 11.48 -4.10
CA VAL A 227 -1.84 10.04 -3.90
C VAL A 227 -0.52 9.61 -4.54
N GLN A 228 -0.23 10.04 -5.77
CA GLN A 228 1.05 9.76 -6.44
C GLN A 228 2.23 10.35 -5.66
N PHE A 229 2.09 11.58 -5.14
CA PHE A 229 3.08 12.18 -4.24
C PHE A 229 3.29 11.32 -2.98
N ARG A 230 2.21 10.84 -2.34
CA ARG A 230 2.29 9.99 -1.15
C ARG A 230 2.91 8.62 -1.43
N GLN A 231 2.70 8.04 -2.61
CA GLN A 231 3.38 6.81 -3.04
C GLN A 231 4.89 7.01 -3.19
N LYS A 232 5.33 8.13 -3.78
CA LYS A 232 6.76 8.48 -3.87
C LYS A 232 7.37 8.76 -2.50
N HIS A 233 6.64 9.49 -1.65
CA HIS A 233 7.07 9.74 -0.27
C HIS A 233 7.19 8.46 0.54
N PHE A 234 6.20 7.55 0.43
CA PHE A 234 6.27 6.22 1.03
C PHE A 234 7.50 5.46 0.54
N ALA A 235 7.76 5.43 -0.77
CA ALA A 235 8.91 4.70 -1.31
C ALA A 235 10.24 5.20 -0.75
N LYS A 236 10.38 6.52 -0.56
CA LYS A 236 11.54 7.12 0.10
C LYS A 236 11.65 6.68 1.56
N GLU A 237 10.63 6.93 2.38
CA GLU A 237 10.67 6.61 3.82
C GLU A 237 10.84 5.11 4.08
N SER A 238 10.22 4.28 3.24
CA SER A 238 10.35 2.83 3.23
C SER A 238 11.79 2.40 2.97
N THR A 239 12.45 3.04 1.99
CA THR A 239 13.86 2.81 1.71
C THR A 239 14.75 3.24 2.87
N ASP A 240 14.51 4.42 3.43
CA ASP A 240 15.27 4.95 4.57
C ASP A 240 15.13 4.03 5.80
N ALA A 241 13.95 3.44 6.01
CA ALA A 241 13.70 2.46 7.08
C ALA A 241 14.48 1.15 6.87
N VAL A 242 14.54 0.63 5.64
CA VAL A 242 15.33 -0.57 5.32
C VAL A 242 16.82 -0.30 5.47
N LEU A 243 17.31 0.83 4.94
CA LEU A 243 18.71 1.28 5.10
C LEU A 243 19.11 1.33 6.58
N LYS A 244 18.26 1.95 7.41
CA LYS A 244 18.51 2.02 8.86
C LYS A 244 18.56 0.64 9.51
N HIS A 245 17.70 -0.29 9.11
CA HIS A 245 17.69 -1.65 9.66
C HIS A 245 18.95 -2.43 9.29
N VAL A 246 19.40 -2.34 8.04
CA VAL A 246 20.60 -3.08 7.60
C VAL A 246 21.90 -2.49 8.14
N SER A 247 21.94 -1.18 8.38
CA SER A 247 23.08 -0.49 8.99
C SER A 247 23.12 -0.58 10.53
N ALA A 248 22.09 -1.13 11.17
CA ALA A 248 22.10 -1.36 12.61
C ALA A 248 23.00 -2.58 12.92
N ASN A 249 23.94 -2.39 13.84
CA ASN A 249 24.83 -3.44 14.36
C ASN A 249 24.08 -4.40 15.28
#